data_AF-A0A103Z4G2-F1
#
_entry.id   AF-A0A103Z4G2-F1
#
_cell.length_a   1.000
_cell.length_b   1.000
_cell.length_c   1.000
_cell.angle_alpha   90.00
_cell.angle_beta   90.00
_cell.angle_gamma   90.00
#
_symmetry.space_group_name_H-M   'P 1'
#
loop_
_entity.id
_entity.type
_entity.pdbx_description
1 polymer ?
#
loop_
_entity_poly.entity_id
_entity_poly.type
_entity_poly.pdbx_seq_one_letter_code
_entity_poly.pdbx_strand_id
1 'polypeptide(L)'
;MNFFGIGRGHRSSRALVGDIAEQAGKLGIEICDVSGHVEEVAARVARQAEVCHTLRESAAVTLRGNHRIAEAAQQMRAVSANASNAVRQSQQTIEASLADIHGLVEGVTSIGNQMGALRDALDHVRAVSEEISVIARQTHLLALNAAIEAARAGDSGRSFAVVAAEVKNLSAKTGQATAQIETTLARLAEQTEHLIAEGTDNAARAHRVREGTRTIGEVVHATGHAITELAGEAEQIASLTDEIETQCHRLDEQVGEMASGVEDSSDNFSQAKDRLGNLLSVSETLIELTAATGIESPDTRLIDTARHTAAAISKLFEAAVARGEIALDALFDAHYVPIPGTDPQQFMTRFTDFTDRVLPAIQEPVLGIDARIVYCASFDRQCYLPTHNRKFSLPQRADAAWNAANCRNRRIYTDRTARTSVSHTKPFLLQTYRRDMGNGNFALMKDVSAPIVVGGRQWGVLRIGYSV
;
A
#
# COMPACT_ATOMS: atom_id res chain seq x y z
N MET A 1 0.71 95.64 -2.78
CA MET A 1 -0.01 94.77 -3.74
C MET A 1 0.12 93.34 -3.26
N ASN A 2 -1.00 92.61 -3.29
CA ASN A 2 -1.37 91.50 -2.41
C ASN A 2 -0.37 90.36 -2.20
N PHE A 3 -0.36 89.94 -0.92
CA PHE A 3 0.20 88.72 -0.36
C PHE A 3 -0.35 87.45 -1.03
N PHE A 4 0.57 86.53 -1.33
CA PHE A 4 0.30 85.11 -1.52
C PHE A 4 -0.17 84.50 -0.18
N GLY A 5 -1.44 84.12 -0.09
CA GLY A 5 -1.96 83.30 0.99
C GLY A 5 -1.57 81.85 0.80
N ILE A 6 -0.45 81.42 1.39
CA ILE A 6 -0.13 80.00 1.56
C ILE A 6 -0.80 79.54 2.86
N GLY A 7 -2.01 79.00 2.73
CA GLY A 7 -2.68 78.28 3.80
C GLY A 7 -1.98 76.94 4.08
N ARG A 8 -0.95 76.95 4.93
CA ARG A 8 -0.46 75.73 5.59
C ARG A 8 -1.51 75.30 6.61
N GLY A 9 -2.43 74.43 6.19
CA GLY A 9 -3.39 73.80 7.08
C GLY A 9 -2.67 72.95 8.13
N HIS A 10 -2.46 73.50 9.32
CA HIS A 10 -2.17 72.70 10.50
C HIS A 10 -3.39 71.80 10.74
N ARG A 11 -3.27 70.50 10.48
CA ARG A 11 -4.23 69.54 11.03
C ARG A 11 -4.22 69.74 12.54
N SER A 12 -5.40 69.96 13.13
CA SER A 12 -5.53 70.04 14.59
C SER A 12 -4.98 68.75 15.20
N SER A 13 -4.22 68.85 16.29
CA SER A 13 -3.70 67.69 17.04
C SER A 13 -4.81 66.68 17.38
N ARG A 14 -6.07 67.14 17.47
CA ARG A 14 -7.24 66.27 17.64
C ARG A 14 -7.51 65.36 16.44
N ALA A 15 -7.42 65.88 15.21
CA ALA A 15 -7.63 65.08 14.00
C ALA A 15 -6.55 64.00 13.85
N LEU A 16 -5.30 64.32 14.18
CA LEU A 16 -4.19 63.37 14.11
C LEU A 16 -4.36 62.17 15.06
N VAL A 17 -4.84 62.41 16.28
CA VAL A 17 -5.06 61.32 17.25
C VAL A 17 -6.26 60.46 16.86
N GLY A 18 -7.32 61.05 16.27
CA GLY A 18 -8.42 60.29 15.67
C GLY A 18 -7.95 59.38 14.53
N ASP A 19 -7.10 59.91 13.63
CA ASP A 19 -6.49 59.13 12.54
C ASP A 19 -5.64 57.97 13.10
N ILE A 20 -4.86 58.19 14.17
CA ILE A 20 -4.06 57.13 14.83
C ILE A 20 -4.97 56.03 15.41
N ALA A 21 -6.08 56.40 16.06
CA ALA A 21 -7.02 55.42 16.62
C ALA A 21 -7.65 54.55 15.54
N GLU A 22 -8.06 55.16 14.41
CA GLU A 22 -8.60 54.43 13.26
C GLU A 22 -7.56 53.48 12.66
N GLN A 23 -6.33 53.95 12.45
CA GLN A 23 -5.24 53.14 11.90
C GLN A 23 -4.84 52.01 12.85
N ALA A 24 -4.78 52.25 14.16
CA ALA A 24 -4.49 51.21 15.14
C ALA A 24 -5.59 50.14 15.14
N GLY A 25 -6.86 50.52 15.01
CA GLY A 25 -7.98 49.60 14.88
C GLY A 25 -7.90 48.73 13.61
N LYS A 26 -7.58 49.34 12.46
CA LYS A 26 -7.35 48.61 11.20
C LYS A 26 -6.15 47.67 11.30
N LEU A 27 -5.06 48.11 11.93
CA LEU A 27 -3.88 47.28 12.14
C LEU A 27 -4.21 46.04 12.99
N GLY A 28 -5.00 46.17 14.05
CA GLY A 28 -5.42 45.03 14.87
C GLY A 28 -6.25 43.99 14.10
N ILE A 29 -7.09 44.45 13.16
CA ILE A 29 -7.86 43.59 12.23
C ILE A 29 -6.92 42.78 11.34
N GLU A 30 -6.01 43.46 10.63
CA GLU A 30 -5.06 42.82 9.72
C GLU A 30 -4.16 41.82 10.45
N ILE A 31 -3.68 42.16 11.66
CA ILE A 31 -2.84 41.25 12.46
C ILE A 31 -3.61 39.98 12.84
N CYS A 32 -4.88 40.10 13.24
CA CYS A 32 -5.70 38.95 13.57
C CYS A 32 -5.94 38.04 12.37
N ASP A 33 -6.15 38.62 11.18
CA ASP A 33 -6.32 37.83 9.96
C ASP A 33 -5.03 37.11 9.56
N VAL A 34 -3.89 37.80 9.57
CA VAL A 34 -2.57 37.20 9.30
C VAL A 34 -2.24 36.10 10.33
N SER A 35 -2.56 36.31 11.61
CA SER A 35 -2.39 35.28 12.64
C SER A 35 -3.21 34.02 12.35
N GLY A 36 -4.40 34.17 11.78
CA GLY A 36 -5.22 33.06 11.35
C GLY A 36 -4.58 32.25 10.23
N HIS A 37 -4.04 32.93 9.23
CA HIS A 37 -3.31 32.29 8.13
C HIS A 37 -2.05 31.58 8.64
N VAL A 38 -1.30 32.18 9.57
CA VAL A 38 -0.12 31.55 10.19
C VAL A 38 -0.48 30.26 10.91
N GLU A 39 -1.58 30.23 11.67
CA GLU A 39 -2.04 29.01 12.35
C GLU A 39 -2.44 27.92 11.35
N GLU A 40 -3.10 28.28 10.25
CA GLU A 40 -3.47 27.33 9.21
C GLU A 40 -2.24 26.73 8.52
N VAL A 41 -1.25 27.56 8.17
CA VAL A 41 -0.02 27.08 7.54
C VAL A 41 0.81 26.26 8.51
N ALA A 42 0.91 26.64 9.78
CA ALA A 42 1.57 25.83 10.81
C ALA A 42 0.92 24.43 10.93
N ALA A 43 -0.40 24.34 10.88
CA ALA A 43 -1.10 23.05 10.87
C ALA A 43 -0.82 22.23 9.60
N ARG A 44 -0.62 22.87 8.44
CA ARG A 44 -0.20 22.19 7.20
C ARG A 44 1.23 21.65 7.33
N VAL A 45 2.15 22.42 7.91
CA VAL A 45 3.55 22.03 8.15
C VAL A 45 3.63 20.83 9.08
N ALA A 46 2.84 20.81 10.17
CA ALA A 46 2.76 19.66 11.07
C ALA A 46 2.29 18.38 10.35
N ARG A 47 1.32 18.48 9.43
CA ARG A 47 0.91 17.34 8.59
C ARG A 47 2.01 16.91 7.63
N GLN A 48 2.80 17.84 7.12
CA GLN A 48 3.92 17.51 6.23
C GLN A 48 5.03 16.73 6.96
N ALA A 49 5.27 17.01 8.24
CA ALA A 49 6.19 16.23 9.07
C ALA A 49 5.78 14.75 9.15
N GLU A 50 4.49 14.48 9.36
CA GLU A 50 3.93 13.13 9.40
C GLU A 50 4.08 12.41 8.06
N VAL A 51 3.88 13.14 6.95
CA VAL A 51 4.09 12.61 5.60
C VAL A 51 5.56 12.25 5.37
N CYS A 52 6.51 13.08 5.81
CA CYS A 52 7.94 12.74 5.75
C CYS A 52 8.24 11.44 6.50
N HIS A 53 7.71 11.29 7.72
CA HIS A 53 7.92 10.08 8.51
C HIS A 53 7.39 8.82 7.80
N THR A 54 6.14 8.88 7.33
CA THR A 54 5.50 7.77 6.60
C THR A 54 6.27 7.40 5.32
N LEU A 55 6.79 8.39 4.59
CA LEU A 55 7.58 8.15 3.37
C LEU A 55 8.87 7.39 3.67
N ARG A 56 9.57 7.72 4.77
CA ARG A 56 10.79 7.01 5.17
C ARG A 56 10.51 5.56 5.56
N GLU A 57 9.43 5.33 6.31
CA GLU A 57 9.01 3.97 6.65
C GLU A 57 8.67 3.15 5.39
N SER A 58 7.95 3.76 4.44
CA SER A 58 7.62 3.12 3.17
C SER A 58 8.88 2.79 2.37
N ALA A 59 9.86 3.70 2.30
CA ALA A 59 11.14 3.45 1.62
C ALA A 59 11.90 2.29 2.26
N ALA A 60 11.94 2.21 3.59
CA ALA A 60 12.58 1.11 4.31
C ALA A 60 11.88 -0.25 4.06
N VAL A 61 10.55 -0.27 3.97
CA VAL A 61 9.79 -1.47 3.59
C VAL A 61 10.12 -1.89 2.16
N THR A 62 10.15 -0.94 1.21
CA THR A 62 10.51 -1.20 -0.19
C THR A 62 11.91 -1.80 -0.31
N LEU A 63 12.91 -1.23 0.39
CA LEU A 63 14.29 -1.76 0.40
C LEU A 63 14.36 -3.20 0.92
N ARG A 64 13.65 -3.54 1.99
CA ARG A 64 13.58 -4.93 2.49
C ARG A 64 12.94 -5.87 1.48
N GLY A 65 11.87 -5.43 0.82
CA GLY A 65 11.22 -6.19 -0.26
C GLY A 65 12.18 -6.42 -1.43
N ASN A 66 12.89 -5.37 -1.83
CA ASN A 66 13.86 -5.39 -2.92
C ASN A 66 15.01 -6.36 -2.65
N HIS A 67 15.55 -6.39 -1.42
CA HIS A 67 16.59 -7.34 -1.03
C HIS A 67 16.15 -8.80 -1.19
N ARG A 68 14.92 -9.12 -0.78
CA ARG A 68 14.35 -10.48 -0.95
C ARG A 68 14.18 -10.86 -2.42
N ILE A 69 13.85 -9.90 -3.28
CA ILE A 69 13.78 -10.11 -4.75
C ILE A 69 15.19 -10.38 -5.30
N ALA A 70 16.19 -9.62 -4.87
CA ALA A 70 17.58 -9.82 -5.28
C ALA A 70 18.08 -11.22 -4.88
N GLU A 71 17.82 -11.66 -3.65
CA GLU A 71 18.14 -13.02 -3.18
C GLU A 71 17.44 -14.09 -4.03
N ALA A 72 16.15 -13.92 -4.34
CA ALA A 72 15.40 -14.85 -5.19
C ALA A 72 15.98 -14.92 -6.61
N ALA A 73 16.41 -13.78 -7.17
CA ALA A 73 17.09 -13.74 -8.47
C ALA A 73 18.44 -14.48 -8.43
N GLN A 74 19.23 -14.34 -7.35
CA GLN A 74 20.47 -15.10 -7.19
C GLN A 74 20.21 -16.61 -7.13
N GLN A 75 19.20 -17.03 -6.37
CA GLN A 75 18.79 -18.43 -6.27
C GLN A 75 18.33 -18.97 -7.63
N MET A 76 17.54 -18.19 -8.37
CA MET A 76 17.09 -18.54 -9.72
C MET A 76 18.29 -18.79 -10.66
N ARG A 77 19.31 -17.91 -10.65
CA ARG A 77 20.54 -18.13 -11.43
C ARG A 77 21.25 -19.42 -11.06
N ALA A 78 21.37 -19.72 -9.77
CA ALA A 78 22.03 -20.95 -9.31
C ALA A 78 21.26 -22.21 -9.75
N VAL A 79 19.92 -22.19 -9.65
CA VAL A 79 19.06 -23.28 -10.13
C VAL A 79 19.16 -23.44 -11.65
N SER A 80 19.11 -22.34 -12.41
CA SER A 80 19.26 -22.37 -13.87
C SER A 80 20.62 -22.92 -14.30
N ALA A 81 21.71 -22.56 -13.61
CA ALA A 81 23.04 -23.12 -13.88
C ALA A 81 23.08 -24.65 -13.67
N ASN A 82 22.50 -25.14 -12.58
CA ASN A 82 22.40 -26.58 -12.30
C ASN A 82 21.52 -27.30 -13.33
N ALA A 83 20.39 -26.71 -13.69
CA ALA A 83 19.49 -27.26 -14.71
C ALA A 83 20.16 -27.31 -16.09
N SER A 84 20.94 -26.29 -16.45
CA SER A 84 21.73 -26.26 -17.69
C SER A 84 22.75 -27.40 -17.75
N ASN A 85 23.43 -27.68 -16.63
CA ASN A 85 24.31 -28.84 -16.52
C ASN A 85 23.57 -30.17 -16.72
N ALA A 86 22.39 -30.32 -16.11
CA ALA A 86 21.57 -31.53 -16.25
C ALA A 86 21.06 -31.72 -17.69
N VAL A 87 20.65 -30.64 -18.37
CA VAL A 87 20.26 -30.69 -19.79
C VAL A 87 21.43 -31.13 -20.66
N ARG A 88 22.63 -30.57 -20.47
CA ARG A 88 23.83 -30.96 -21.22
C ARG A 88 24.17 -32.44 -21.02
N GLN A 89 24.09 -32.94 -19.79
CA GLN A 89 24.28 -34.38 -19.52
C GLN A 89 23.22 -35.24 -20.19
N SER A 90 21.97 -34.77 -20.22
CA SER A 90 20.85 -35.46 -20.87
C SER A 90 21.04 -35.52 -22.39
N GLN A 91 21.51 -34.43 -23.01
CA GLN A 91 21.87 -34.39 -24.43
C GLN A 91 22.95 -35.43 -24.77
N GLN A 92 24.03 -35.49 -23.99
CA GLN A 92 25.08 -36.51 -24.16
C GLN A 92 24.54 -37.94 -24.05
N THR A 93 23.62 -38.18 -23.10
CA THR A 93 23.01 -39.50 -22.91
C THR A 93 22.12 -39.89 -24.09
N ILE A 94 21.39 -38.93 -24.66
CA ILE A 94 20.54 -39.12 -25.84
C ILE A 94 21.38 -39.40 -27.08
N GLU A 95 22.47 -38.66 -27.29
CA GLU A 95 23.42 -38.91 -28.37
C GLU A 95 24.02 -40.31 -28.30
N ALA A 96 24.46 -40.74 -27.10
CA ALA A 96 24.96 -42.09 -26.87
C ALA A 96 23.88 -43.16 -27.15
N SER A 97 22.65 -42.94 -26.66
CA SER A 97 21.54 -43.86 -26.89
C SER A 97 21.19 -44.01 -28.37
N LEU A 98 21.20 -42.91 -29.13
CA LEU A 98 20.97 -42.95 -30.58
C LEU A 98 22.08 -43.72 -31.31
N ALA A 99 23.34 -43.59 -30.88
CA ALA A 99 24.45 -44.37 -31.42
C ALA A 99 24.30 -45.87 -31.12
N ASP A 100 23.92 -46.23 -29.89
CA ASP A 100 23.68 -47.63 -29.50
C ASP A 100 22.52 -48.25 -30.29
N ILE A 101 21.43 -47.51 -30.47
CA ILE A 101 20.27 -47.96 -31.27
C ILE A 101 20.67 -48.15 -32.73
N HIS A 102 21.51 -47.26 -33.28
CA HIS A 102 22.04 -47.41 -34.63
C HIS A 102 22.84 -48.71 -34.78
N GLY A 103 23.77 -48.96 -33.86
CA GLY A 103 24.55 -50.21 -33.83
C GLY A 103 23.67 -51.45 -33.67
N LEU A 104 22.58 -51.37 -32.90
CA LEU A 104 21.63 -52.47 -32.75
C LEU A 104 20.87 -52.76 -34.06
N VAL A 105 20.45 -51.74 -34.80
CA VAL A 105 19.80 -51.91 -36.12
C VAL A 105 20.76 -52.55 -37.13
N GLU A 106 22.02 -52.11 -37.15
CA GLU A 106 23.06 -52.72 -38.00
C GLU A 106 23.30 -54.19 -37.63
N GLY A 107 23.41 -54.49 -36.33
CA GLY A 107 23.58 -55.85 -35.81
C GLY A 107 22.44 -56.79 -36.20
N VAL A 108 21.18 -56.34 -36.04
CA VAL A 108 19.99 -57.11 -36.43
C VAL A 108 19.95 -57.34 -37.95
N THR A 109 20.30 -56.34 -38.75
CA THR A 109 20.38 -56.46 -40.21
C THR A 109 21.44 -57.49 -40.64
N SER A 110 22.61 -57.47 -39.99
CA SER A 110 23.67 -58.45 -40.23
C SER A 110 23.24 -59.87 -39.88
N ILE A 111 22.56 -60.07 -38.75
CA ILE A 111 21.99 -61.38 -38.36
C ILE A 111 20.97 -61.84 -39.40
N GLY A 112 20.08 -60.95 -39.86
CA GLY A 112 19.10 -61.27 -40.90
C GLY A 112 19.76 -61.79 -42.19
N ASN A 113 20.84 -61.14 -42.64
CA ASN A 113 21.60 -61.58 -43.82
C ASN A 113 22.26 -62.95 -43.62
N GLN A 114 22.85 -63.19 -42.43
CA GLN A 114 23.46 -64.49 -42.09
C GLN A 114 22.41 -65.61 -42.02
N MET A 115 21.23 -65.35 -41.48
CA MET A 115 20.13 -66.31 -41.46
C MET A 115 19.60 -66.61 -42.87
N GLY A 116 19.54 -65.60 -43.75
CA GLY A 116 19.22 -65.79 -45.17
C GLY A 116 20.21 -66.74 -45.87
N ALA A 117 21.51 -66.51 -45.67
CA ALA A 117 22.55 -67.41 -46.20
C ALA A 117 22.47 -68.83 -45.60
N LEU A 118 22.12 -68.96 -44.32
CA LEU A 118 21.91 -70.26 -43.67
C LEU A 118 20.72 -71.00 -44.27
N ARG A 119 19.60 -70.32 -44.52
CA ARG A 119 18.43 -70.90 -45.19
C ARG A 119 18.80 -71.44 -46.56
N ASP A 120 19.51 -70.64 -47.37
CA ASP A 120 19.91 -71.03 -48.72
C ASP A 120 20.86 -72.27 -48.68
N ALA A 121 21.74 -72.34 -47.68
CA ALA A 121 22.60 -73.52 -47.45
C ALA A 121 21.79 -74.76 -47.04
N LEU A 122 20.79 -74.61 -46.15
CA LEU A 122 19.91 -75.70 -45.74
C LEU A 122 19.08 -76.25 -46.92
N ASP A 123 18.59 -75.37 -47.80
CA ASP A 123 17.86 -75.76 -49.02
C ASP A 123 18.76 -76.53 -49.98
N HIS A 124 20.02 -76.12 -50.13
CA HIS A 124 21.01 -76.86 -50.93
C HIS A 124 21.26 -78.26 -50.37
N VAL A 125 21.46 -78.39 -49.05
CA VAL A 125 21.66 -79.69 -48.40
C VAL A 125 20.41 -80.58 -48.51
N ARG A 126 19.21 -79.98 -48.45
CA ARG A 126 17.95 -80.70 -48.67
C ARG A 126 17.89 -81.31 -50.06
N ALA A 127 18.21 -80.53 -51.10
CA ALA A 127 18.24 -81.02 -52.48
C ALA A 127 19.21 -82.20 -52.68
N VAL A 128 20.42 -82.11 -52.11
CA VAL A 128 21.40 -83.20 -52.15
C VAL A 128 20.90 -84.43 -51.40
N SER A 129 20.29 -84.26 -50.22
CA SER A 129 19.72 -85.38 -49.44
C SER A 129 18.60 -86.09 -50.20
N GLU A 130 17.77 -85.34 -50.92
CA GLU A 130 16.69 -85.89 -51.75
C GLU A 130 17.25 -86.69 -52.94
N GLU A 131 18.32 -86.22 -53.57
CA GLU A 131 19.04 -86.95 -54.62
C GLU A 131 19.64 -88.27 -54.09
N ILE A 132 20.28 -88.24 -52.90
CA ILE A 132 20.79 -89.47 -52.25
C ILE A 132 19.63 -90.42 -51.93
N SER A 133 18.49 -89.91 -51.47
CA SER A 133 17.27 -90.69 -51.20
C SER A 133 16.76 -91.38 -52.47
N VAL A 134 16.78 -90.70 -53.62
CA VAL A 134 16.48 -91.28 -54.94
C VAL A 134 17.48 -92.39 -55.31
N ILE A 135 18.79 -92.13 -55.17
CA ILE A 135 19.85 -93.11 -55.46
C ILE A 135 19.70 -94.34 -54.56
N ALA A 136 19.43 -94.15 -53.27
CA ALA A 136 19.21 -95.25 -52.32
C ALA A 136 18.00 -96.11 -52.72
N ARG A 137 16.88 -95.50 -53.13
CA ARG A 137 15.70 -96.22 -53.65
C ARG A 137 16.02 -97.00 -54.94
N GLN A 138 16.71 -96.39 -55.90
CA GLN A 138 17.13 -97.06 -57.12
C GLN A 138 18.07 -98.22 -56.84
N THR A 139 19.06 -98.01 -55.97
CA THR A 139 20.01 -99.05 -55.53
C THR A 139 19.27 -100.19 -54.83
N HIS A 140 18.27 -99.88 -54.01
CA HIS A 140 17.44 -100.88 -53.35
C HIS A 140 16.66 -101.75 -54.35
N LEU A 141 16.09 -101.14 -55.39
CA LEU A 141 15.39 -101.84 -56.47
C LEU A 141 16.35 -102.70 -57.30
N LEU A 142 17.53 -102.18 -57.63
CA LEU A 142 18.58 -102.93 -58.34
C LEU A 142 19.04 -104.15 -57.53
N ALA A 143 19.31 -103.96 -56.24
CA ALA A 143 19.71 -105.03 -55.33
C ALA A 143 18.61 -106.07 -55.13
N LEU A 144 17.34 -105.64 -55.10
CA LEU A 144 16.19 -106.54 -55.05
C LEU A 144 16.10 -107.40 -56.32
N ASN A 145 16.22 -106.78 -57.51
CA ASN A 145 16.22 -107.48 -58.79
C ASN A 145 17.39 -108.47 -58.88
N ALA A 146 18.59 -108.07 -58.44
CA ALA A 146 19.76 -108.94 -58.38
C ALA A 146 19.58 -110.12 -57.41
N ALA A 147 18.96 -109.89 -56.24
CA ALA A 147 18.65 -110.94 -55.29
C ALA A 147 17.63 -111.96 -55.85
N ILE A 148 16.63 -111.47 -56.60
CA ILE A 148 15.65 -112.33 -57.30
C ILE A 148 16.35 -113.20 -58.35
N GLU A 149 17.21 -112.60 -59.20
CA GLU A 149 17.90 -113.34 -60.25
C GLU A 149 18.95 -114.32 -59.69
N ALA A 150 19.63 -113.95 -58.61
CA ALA A 150 20.54 -114.83 -57.87
C ALA A 150 19.81 -116.04 -57.25
N ALA A 151 18.58 -115.85 -56.74
CA ALA A 151 17.73 -116.95 -56.28
C ALA A 151 17.26 -117.84 -57.44
N ARG A 152 17.03 -117.25 -58.62
CA ARG A 152 16.62 -117.94 -59.85
C ARG A 152 17.72 -118.84 -60.44
N ALA A 153 18.98 -118.46 -60.27
CA ALA A 153 20.16 -119.21 -60.70
C ALA A 153 20.53 -120.41 -59.80
N GLY A 154 19.82 -120.65 -58.69
CA GLY A 154 20.04 -121.80 -57.81
C GLY A 154 21.42 -121.81 -57.14
N ASP A 155 22.07 -122.97 -57.08
CA ASP A 155 23.36 -123.14 -56.36
C ASP A 155 24.50 -122.28 -56.92
N SER A 156 24.48 -121.96 -58.22
CA SER A 156 25.50 -121.10 -58.86
C SER A 156 25.35 -119.61 -58.50
N GLY A 157 24.18 -119.17 -58.01
CA GLY A 157 23.89 -117.77 -57.65
C GLY A 157 24.09 -117.44 -56.17
N ARG A 158 24.45 -118.42 -55.34
CA ARG A 158 24.40 -118.31 -53.87
C ARG A 158 25.34 -117.25 -53.28
N SER A 159 26.53 -117.06 -53.86
CA SER A 159 27.46 -115.98 -53.48
C SER A 159 26.95 -114.59 -53.89
N PHE A 160 26.32 -114.47 -55.06
CA PHE A 160 25.70 -113.24 -55.53
C PHE A 160 24.48 -112.85 -54.69
N ALA A 161 23.69 -113.81 -54.23
CA ALA A 161 22.54 -113.58 -53.36
C ALA A 161 22.92 -112.90 -52.03
N VAL A 162 24.07 -113.27 -51.43
CA VAL A 162 24.59 -112.65 -50.21
C VAL A 162 24.98 -111.20 -50.45
N VAL A 163 25.71 -110.92 -51.54
CA VAL A 163 26.09 -109.55 -51.90
C VAL A 163 24.86 -108.68 -52.19
N ALA A 164 23.88 -109.20 -52.93
CA ALA A 164 22.64 -108.49 -53.23
C ALA A 164 21.81 -108.18 -51.95
N ALA A 165 21.77 -109.11 -50.99
CA ALA A 165 21.13 -108.88 -49.69
C ALA A 165 21.84 -107.78 -48.88
N GLU A 166 23.17 -107.75 -48.90
CA GLU A 166 23.95 -106.72 -48.20
C GLU A 166 23.77 -105.33 -48.85
N VAL A 167 23.79 -105.24 -50.18
CA VAL A 167 23.50 -103.98 -50.90
C VAL A 167 22.07 -103.50 -50.66
N LYS A 168 21.10 -104.42 -50.59
CA LYS A 168 19.71 -104.10 -50.23
C LYS A 168 19.59 -103.54 -48.81
N ASN A 169 20.32 -104.11 -47.85
CA ASN A 169 20.35 -103.63 -46.48
C ASN A 169 21.04 -102.26 -46.37
N LEU A 170 22.19 -102.09 -47.04
CA LEU A 170 22.91 -100.82 -47.06
C LEU A 170 22.08 -99.70 -47.67
N SER A 171 21.43 -99.95 -48.82
CA SER A 171 20.52 -98.97 -49.45
C SER A 171 19.31 -98.62 -48.58
N ALA A 172 18.74 -99.58 -47.84
CA ALA A 172 17.67 -99.31 -46.88
C ALA A 172 18.15 -98.44 -45.70
N LYS A 173 19.34 -98.73 -45.15
CA LYS A 173 19.96 -97.89 -44.11
C LYS A 173 20.26 -96.48 -44.62
N THR A 174 20.75 -96.34 -45.86
CA THR A 174 20.96 -95.04 -46.50
C THR A 174 19.66 -94.27 -46.63
N GLY A 175 18.57 -94.92 -47.08
CA GLY A 175 17.25 -94.31 -47.16
C GLY A 175 16.71 -93.84 -45.81
N GLN A 176 16.91 -94.64 -44.76
CA GLN A 176 16.54 -94.25 -43.39
C GLN A 176 17.36 -93.05 -42.89
N ALA A 177 18.67 -93.03 -43.16
CA ALA A 177 19.54 -91.91 -42.78
C ALA A 177 19.14 -90.62 -43.51
N THR A 178 18.83 -90.68 -44.81
CA THR A 178 18.35 -89.51 -45.57
C THR A 178 17.02 -88.98 -45.03
N ALA A 179 16.10 -89.85 -44.59
CA ALA A 179 14.83 -89.42 -43.99
C ALA A 179 15.04 -88.69 -42.64
N GLN A 180 16.02 -89.13 -41.84
CA GLN A 180 16.41 -88.43 -40.60
C GLN A 180 17.05 -87.07 -40.88
N ILE A 181 17.88 -86.98 -41.93
CA ILE A 181 18.47 -85.71 -42.41
C ILE A 181 17.36 -84.76 -42.85
N GLU A 182 16.41 -85.20 -43.68
CA GLU A 182 15.26 -84.40 -44.12
C GLU A 182 14.46 -83.84 -42.93
N THR A 183 14.17 -84.67 -41.94
CA THR A 183 13.46 -84.24 -40.70
C THR A 183 14.26 -83.18 -39.95
N THR A 184 15.58 -83.35 -39.83
CA THR A 184 16.47 -82.40 -39.13
C THR A 184 16.56 -81.07 -39.89
N LEU A 185 16.68 -81.11 -41.22
CA LEU A 185 16.69 -79.93 -42.07
C LEU A 185 15.37 -79.18 -42.03
N ALA A 186 14.23 -79.88 -41.98
CA ALA A 186 12.93 -79.25 -41.81
C ALA A 186 12.85 -78.46 -40.50
N ARG A 187 13.30 -79.05 -39.38
CA ARG A 187 13.34 -78.37 -38.08
C ARG A 187 14.31 -77.18 -38.08
N LEU A 188 15.49 -77.31 -38.69
CA LEU A 188 16.45 -76.20 -38.79
C LEU A 188 15.92 -75.06 -39.68
N ALA A 189 15.23 -75.38 -40.77
CA ALA A 189 14.57 -74.38 -41.60
C ALA A 189 13.48 -73.63 -40.82
N GLU A 190 12.62 -74.34 -40.08
CA GLU A 190 11.61 -73.73 -39.22
C GLU A 190 12.23 -72.80 -38.16
N GLN A 191 13.29 -73.26 -37.49
CA GLN A 191 14.03 -72.43 -36.52
C GLN A 191 14.65 -71.19 -37.17
N THR A 192 15.16 -71.31 -38.40
CA THR A 192 15.76 -70.20 -39.14
C THR A 192 14.71 -69.16 -39.52
N GLU A 193 13.54 -69.58 -40.00
CA GLU A 193 12.41 -68.69 -40.30
C GLU A 193 11.89 -67.98 -39.04
N HIS A 194 11.83 -68.68 -37.90
CA HIS A 194 11.47 -68.06 -36.61
C HIS A 194 12.46 -66.95 -36.22
N LEU A 195 13.77 -67.22 -36.31
CA LEU A 195 14.81 -66.23 -36.00
C LEU A 195 14.79 -65.02 -36.95
N ILE A 196 14.46 -65.24 -38.24
CA ILE A 196 14.27 -64.15 -39.20
C ILE A 196 13.07 -63.28 -38.80
N ALA A 197 11.93 -63.90 -38.45
CA ALA A 197 10.76 -63.16 -37.99
C ALA A 197 11.04 -62.35 -36.72
N GLU A 198 11.71 -62.94 -35.73
CA GLU A 198 12.14 -62.25 -34.51
C GLU A 198 13.11 -61.09 -34.80
N GLY A 199 14.07 -61.29 -35.69
CA GLY A 199 14.99 -60.24 -36.13
C GLY A 199 14.23 -59.07 -36.77
N THR A 200 13.23 -59.36 -37.60
CA THR A 200 12.42 -58.33 -38.27
C THR A 200 11.60 -57.52 -37.27
N ASP A 201 10.99 -58.17 -36.27
CA ASP A 201 10.27 -57.47 -35.19
C ASP A 201 11.22 -56.63 -34.31
N ASN A 202 12.40 -57.17 -33.99
CA ASN A 202 13.42 -56.43 -33.23
C ASN A 202 13.93 -55.19 -33.98
N ALA A 203 14.12 -55.27 -35.30
CA ALA A 203 14.44 -54.10 -36.12
C ALA A 203 13.32 -53.05 -36.04
N ALA A 204 12.06 -53.47 -36.20
CA ALA A 204 10.92 -52.56 -36.09
C ALA A 204 10.81 -51.91 -34.70
N ARG A 205 11.09 -52.66 -33.62
CA ARG A 205 11.17 -52.14 -32.25
C ARG A 205 12.28 -51.10 -32.12
N ALA A 206 13.49 -51.40 -32.61
CA ALA A 206 14.62 -50.48 -32.58
C ALA A 206 14.32 -49.17 -33.32
N HIS A 207 13.64 -49.25 -34.47
CA HIS A 207 13.16 -48.06 -35.20
C HIS A 207 12.22 -47.19 -34.35
N ARG A 208 11.26 -47.80 -33.64
CA ARG A 208 10.35 -47.06 -32.75
C ARG A 208 11.08 -46.41 -31.57
N VAL A 209 12.03 -47.14 -30.97
CA VAL A 209 12.86 -46.62 -29.86
C VAL A 209 13.71 -45.45 -30.34
N ARG A 210 14.28 -45.51 -31.55
CA ARG A 210 15.03 -44.41 -32.15
C ARG A 210 14.18 -43.15 -32.29
N GLU A 211 12.97 -43.28 -32.81
CA GLU A 211 12.07 -42.14 -32.99
C GLU A 211 11.68 -41.52 -31.65
N GLY A 212 11.32 -42.35 -30.66
CA GLY A 212 11.04 -41.89 -29.30
C GLY A 212 12.25 -41.17 -28.67
N THR A 213 13.45 -41.70 -28.86
CA THR A 213 14.70 -41.08 -28.36
C THR A 213 14.97 -39.73 -29.04
N ARG A 214 14.69 -39.61 -30.34
CA ARG A 214 14.78 -38.34 -31.07
C ARG A 214 13.81 -37.30 -30.51
N THR A 215 12.55 -37.66 -30.27
CA THR A 215 11.56 -36.77 -29.65
C THR A 215 11.99 -36.32 -28.25
N ILE A 216 12.56 -37.23 -27.44
CA ILE A 216 13.13 -36.87 -26.13
C ILE A 216 14.27 -35.83 -26.32
N GLY A 217 15.12 -36.01 -27.33
CA GLY A 217 16.15 -35.04 -27.70
C GLY A 217 15.61 -33.65 -27.99
N GLU A 218 14.53 -33.55 -28.77
CA GLU A 218 13.88 -32.27 -29.08
C GLU A 218 13.32 -31.59 -27.82
N VAL A 219 12.69 -32.34 -26.92
CA VAL A 219 12.17 -31.81 -25.65
C VAL A 219 13.31 -31.32 -24.73
N VAL A 220 14.39 -32.08 -24.62
CA VAL A 220 15.57 -31.70 -23.83
C VAL A 220 16.23 -30.44 -24.41
N HIS A 221 16.29 -30.31 -25.74
CA HIS A 221 16.80 -29.11 -26.39
C HIS A 221 15.93 -27.88 -26.10
N ALA A 222 14.61 -27.99 -26.23
CA ALA A 222 13.67 -26.93 -25.89
C ALA A 222 13.77 -26.53 -24.40
N THR A 223 13.94 -27.51 -23.52
CA THR A 223 14.15 -27.28 -22.08
C THR A 223 15.44 -26.48 -21.82
N GLY A 224 16.51 -26.76 -22.57
CA GLY A 224 17.76 -26.00 -22.49
C GLY A 224 17.62 -24.53 -22.87
N HIS A 225 16.83 -24.23 -23.90
CA HIS A 225 16.52 -22.84 -24.28
C HIS A 225 15.76 -22.11 -23.18
N ALA A 226 14.70 -22.73 -22.64
CA ALA A 226 13.91 -22.14 -21.56
C ALA A 226 14.76 -21.85 -20.30
N ILE A 227 15.70 -22.74 -19.95
CA ILE A 227 16.63 -22.51 -18.84
C ILE A 227 17.56 -21.32 -19.09
N THR A 228 18.01 -21.15 -20.34
CA THR A 228 18.87 -20.03 -20.72
C THR A 228 18.12 -18.70 -20.63
N GLU A 229 16.86 -18.69 -21.07
CA GLU A 229 15.97 -17.52 -20.93
C GLU A 229 15.73 -17.17 -19.46
N LEU A 230 15.43 -18.16 -18.60
CA LEU A 230 15.30 -17.96 -17.15
C LEU A 230 16.56 -17.38 -16.50
N ALA A 231 17.74 -17.80 -16.95
CA ALA A 231 18.99 -17.22 -16.46
C ALA A 231 19.13 -15.73 -16.85
N GLY A 232 18.72 -15.37 -18.06
CA GLY A 232 18.69 -13.99 -18.54
C GLY A 232 17.67 -13.12 -17.79
N GLU A 233 16.47 -13.65 -17.52
CA GLU A 233 15.46 -12.95 -16.69
C GLU A 233 15.98 -12.69 -15.27
N ALA A 234 16.65 -13.67 -14.66
CA ALA A 234 17.23 -13.51 -13.33
C ALA A 234 18.34 -12.44 -13.28
N GLU A 235 19.05 -12.23 -14.39
CA GLU A 235 20.05 -11.16 -14.52
C GLU A 235 19.39 -9.78 -14.67
N GLN A 236 18.31 -9.69 -15.47
CA GLN A 236 17.50 -8.47 -15.58
C GLN A 236 16.86 -8.07 -14.25
N ILE A 237 16.30 -9.04 -13.51
CA ILE A 237 15.74 -8.79 -12.18
C ILE A 237 16.82 -8.23 -11.24
N ALA A 238 18.04 -8.78 -11.27
CA ALA A 238 19.13 -8.28 -10.44
C ALA A 238 19.51 -6.82 -10.79
N SER A 239 19.52 -6.46 -12.08
CA SER A 239 19.73 -5.06 -12.50
C SER A 239 18.61 -4.13 -12.00
N LEU A 240 17.35 -4.55 -12.14
CA LEU A 240 16.21 -3.76 -11.66
C LEU A 240 16.23 -3.57 -10.14
N THR A 241 16.69 -4.59 -9.39
CA THR A 241 16.83 -4.45 -7.94
C THR A 241 17.90 -3.43 -7.56
N ASP A 242 19.01 -3.35 -8.28
CA ASP A 242 20.07 -2.35 -8.04
C ASP A 242 19.57 -0.91 -8.33
N GLU A 243 18.77 -0.75 -9.39
CA GLU A 243 18.13 0.52 -9.72
C GLU A 243 17.14 0.97 -8.62
N ILE A 244 16.31 0.05 -8.12
CA ILE A 244 15.36 0.33 -7.04
C ILE A 244 16.09 0.73 -5.75
N GLU A 245 17.21 0.08 -5.44
CA GLU A 245 18.04 0.42 -4.28
C GLU A 245 18.59 1.84 -4.40
N THR A 246 19.16 2.19 -5.56
CA THR A 246 19.63 3.54 -5.85
C THR A 246 18.51 4.59 -5.75
N GLN A 247 17.32 4.29 -6.27
CA GLN A 247 16.16 5.20 -6.19
C GLN A 247 15.68 5.38 -4.75
N CYS A 248 15.65 4.33 -3.94
CA CYS A 248 15.27 4.41 -2.53
C CYS A 248 16.27 5.24 -1.71
N HIS A 249 17.57 5.13 -1.99
CA HIS A 249 18.57 5.98 -1.34
C HIS A 249 18.38 7.46 -1.67
N ARG A 250 18.13 7.78 -2.95
CA ARG A 250 17.81 9.15 -3.36
C ARG A 250 16.53 9.67 -2.70
N LEU A 251 15.53 8.81 -2.55
CA LEU A 251 14.29 9.15 -1.86
C LEU A 251 14.53 9.47 -0.38
N ASP A 252 15.33 8.67 0.34
CA ASP A 252 15.64 8.95 1.76
C ASP A 252 16.40 10.28 1.92
N GLU A 253 17.33 10.60 1.02
CA GLU A 253 18.02 11.89 1.00
C GLU A 253 17.04 13.07 0.81
N GLN A 254 16.18 12.99 -0.21
CA GLN A 254 15.17 14.02 -0.49
C GLN A 254 14.16 14.19 0.65
N VAL A 255 13.74 13.10 1.28
CA VAL A 255 12.84 13.17 2.43
C VAL A 255 13.55 13.72 3.66
N GLY A 256 14.85 13.45 3.82
CA GLY A 256 15.70 14.06 4.84
C GLY A 256 15.78 15.58 4.69
N GLU A 257 16.03 16.08 3.49
CA GLU A 257 16.01 17.52 3.19
C GLU A 257 14.63 18.13 3.46
N MET A 258 13.56 17.45 3.05
CA MET A 258 12.19 17.90 3.30
C MET A 258 11.86 17.96 4.80
N ALA A 259 12.30 16.97 5.59
CA ALA A 259 12.11 16.97 7.04
C ALA A 259 12.82 18.16 7.71
N SER A 260 14.07 18.44 7.32
CA SER A 260 14.80 19.63 7.79
C SER A 260 14.07 20.93 7.43
N GLY A 261 13.57 21.05 6.20
CA GLY A 261 12.81 22.23 5.78
C GLY A 261 11.48 22.40 6.51
N VAL A 262 10.85 21.30 6.94
CA VAL A 262 9.64 21.31 7.77
C VAL A 262 9.94 21.79 9.19
N GLU A 263 11.05 21.34 9.79
CA GLU A 263 11.53 21.83 11.10
C GLU A 263 11.80 23.34 11.07
N ASP A 264 12.55 23.82 10.07
CA ASP A 264 12.83 25.24 9.87
C ASP A 264 11.53 26.06 9.69
N SER A 265 10.57 25.52 8.92
CA SER A 265 9.28 26.16 8.72
C SER A 265 8.49 26.26 10.02
N SER A 266 8.47 25.20 10.82
CA SER A 266 7.80 25.17 12.12
C SER A 266 8.34 26.26 13.06
N ASP A 267 9.66 26.39 13.14
CA ASP A 267 10.32 27.41 13.94
C ASP A 267 9.98 28.83 13.45
N ASN A 268 9.99 29.04 12.12
CA ASN A 268 9.60 30.31 11.52
C ASN A 268 8.15 30.70 11.83
N PHE A 269 7.21 29.75 11.80
CA PHE A 269 5.81 30.03 12.14
C PHE A 269 5.61 30.29 13.63
N SER A 270 6.35 29.61 14.52
CA SER A 270 6.34 29.92 15.95
C SER A 270 6.79 31.36 16.20
N GLN A 271 7.90 31.78 15.59
CA GLN A 271 8.40 33.15 15.69
C GLN A 271 7.43 34.18 15.07
N ALA A 272 6.81 33.85 13.94
CA ALA A 272 5.81 34.72 13.32
C ALA A 272 4.59 34.93 14.23
N LYS A 273 4.11 33.86 14.88
CA LYS A 273 3.01 33.93 15.85
C LYS A 273 3.34 34.85 17.02
N ASP A 274 4.55 34.74 17.59
CA ASP A 274 4.98 35.60 18.69
C ASP A 274 5.06 37.08 18.28
N ARG A 275 5.60 37.35 17.08
CA ARG A 275 5.67 38.72 16.53
C ARG A 275 4.27 39.30 16.30
N LEU A 276 3.34 38.52 15.75
CA LEU A 276 1.95 38.95 15.55
C LEU A 276 1.26 39.21 16.90
N GLY A 277 1.51 38.37 17.91
CA GLY A 277 1.03 38.58 19.27
C GLY A 277 1.49 39.91 19.87
N ASN A 278 2.76 40.27 19.66
CA ASN A 278 3.34 41.54 20.08
C ASN A 278 2.75 42.73 19.33
N LEU A 279 2.61 42.64 18.01
CA LEU A 279 2.01 43.71 17.19
C LEU A 279 0.56 43.96 17.59
N LEU A 280 -0.20 42.91 17.91
CA LEU A 280 -1.58 43.05 18.40
C LEU A 280 -1.61 43.81 19.72
N SER A 281 -0.71 43.49 20.66
CA SER A 281 -0.58 44.20 21.93
C SER A 281 -0.23 45.69 21.75
N VAL A 282 0.63 46.01 20.78
CA VAL A 282 0.96 47.41 20.43
C VAL A 282 -0.26 48.14 19.86
N SER A 283 -1.02 47.51 18.96
CA SER A 283 -2.28 48.06 18.42
C SER A 283 -3.30 48.33 19.53
N GLU A 284 -3.53 47.37 20.44
CA GLU A 284 -4.41 47.52 21.60
C GLU A 284 -3.98 48.70 22.49
N THR A 285 -2.68 48.84 22.73
CA THR A 285 -2.11 49.95 23.53
C THR A 285 -2.28 51.31 22.85
N LEU A 286 -2.12 51.41 21.53
CA LEU A 286 -2.36 52.65 20.80
C LEU A 286 -3.82 53.09 20.87
N ILE A 287 -4.77 52.15 20.77
CA ILE A 287 -6.19 52.47 20.91
C ILE A 287 -6.50 52.96 22.33
N GLU A 288 -5.90 52.34 23.34
CA GLU A 288 -6.03 52.81 24.73
C GLU A 288 -5.48 54.24 24.92
N LEU A 289 -4.26 54.51 24.45
CA LEU A 289 -3.64 55.83 24.58
C LEU A 289 -4.44 56.91 23.86
N THR A 290 -4.95 56.62 22.67
CA THR A 290 -5.77 57.57 21.90
C THR A 290 -7.11 57.83 22.58
N ALA A 291 -7.78 56.81 23.10
CA ALA A 291 -9.02 56.98 23.85
C ALA A 291 -8.84 57.79 25.16
N ALA A 292 -7.69 57.65 25.83
CA ALA A 292 -7.36 58.42 27.03
C ALA A 292 -7.25 59.94 26.77
N THR A 293 -7.02 60.36 25.52
CA THR A 293 -6.96 61.80 25.16
C THR A 293 -8.32 62.48 25.09
N GLY A 294 -9.43 61.74 25.17
CA GLY A 294 -10.79 62.27 25.06
C GLY A 294 -11.14 62.77 23.66
N ILE A 295 -10.46 62.26 22.64
CA ILE A 295 -10.73 62.54 21.24
C ILE A 295 -11.64 61.45 20.69
N GLU A 296 -12.69 61.88 19.99
CA GLU A 296 -13.69 60.98 19.43
C GLU A 296 -13.06 60.10 18.33
N SER A 297 -13.27 58.79 18.49
CA SER A 297 -12.86 57.73 17.58
C SER A 297 -14.07 56.89 17.16
N PRO A 298 -13.99 56.09 16.08
CA PRO A 298 -15.08 55.21 15.63
C PRO A 298 -15.58 54.22 16.70
N ASP A 299 -14.74 53.94 17.71
CA ASP A 299 -15.03 53.02 18.81
C ASP A 299 -15.49 53.76 20.10
N THR A 300 -15.37 55.09 20.17
CA THR A 300 -15.65 55.88 21.39
C THR A 300 -17.06 55.67 21.93
N ARG A 301 -18.07 55.71 21.05
CA ARG A 301 -19.46 55.47 21.43
C ARG A 301 -19.68 54.07 22.03
N LEU A 302 -18.98 53.06 21.52
CA LEU A 302 -19.06 51.68 22.00
C LEU A 302 -18.31 51.50 23.32
N ILE A 303 -17.16 52.14 23.47
CA ILE A 303 -16.39 52.20 24.72
C ILE A 303 -17.23 52.85 25.83
N ASP A 304 -17.84 53.99 25.55
CA ASP A 304 -18.69 54.66 26.53
C ASP A 304 -19.93 53.83 26.85
N THR A 305 -20.55 53.19 25.85
CA THR A 305 -21.68 52.28 26.08
C THR A 305 -21.28 51.13 27.02
N ALA A 306 -20.11 50.51 26.81
CA ALA A 306 -19.62 49.44 27.66
C ALA A 306 -19.38 49.92 29.10
N ARG A 307 -18.72 51.07 29.28
CA ARG A 307 -18.45 51.65 30.60
C ARG A 307 -19.72 52.00 31.35
N HIS A 308 -20.68 52.67 30.70
CA HIS A 308 -21.96 53.04 31.31
C HIS A 308 -22.79 51.80 31.67
N THR A 309 -22.82 50.81 30.80
CA THR A 309 -23.57 49.56 31.03
C THR A 309 -22.94 48.74 32.16
N ALA A 310 -21.61 48.64 32.21
CA ALA A 310 -20.90 47.97 33.30
C ALA A 310 -21.13 48.68 34.65
N ALA A 311 -21.15 50.00 34.66
CA ALA A 311 -21.49 50.79 35.85
C ALA A 311 -22.95 50.59 36.29
N ALA A 312 -23.89 50.45 35.35
CA ALA A 312 -25.28 50.15 35.66
C ALA A 312 -25.43 48.76 36.29
N ILE A 313 -24.72 47.75 35.76
CA ILE A 313 -24.70 46.40 36.35
C ILE A 313 -24.05 46.41 37.73
N SER A 314 -22.95 47.15 37.90
CA SER A 314 -22.28 47.32 39.20
C SER A 314 -23.25 47.85 40.26
N LYS A 315 -23.95 48.96 39.95
CA LYS A 315 -24.98 49.55 40.84
C LYS A 315 -26.13 48.59 41.12
N LEU A 316 -26.60 47.87 40.10
CA LEU A 316 -27.66 46.88 40.25
C LEU A 316 -27.25 45.75 41.20
N PHE A 317 -26.05 45.20 41.02
CA PHE A 317 -25.52 44.13 41.87
C PHE A 317 -25.32 44.61 43.31
N GLU A 318 -24.74 45.79 43.51
CA GLU A 318 -24.60 46.39 44.84
C GLU A 318 -25.95 46.59 45.53
N ALA A 319 -26.95 47.09 44.80
CA ALA A 319 -28.28 47.30 45.34
C ALA A 319 -29.00 45.97 45.65
N ALA A 320 -28.81 44.93 44.83
CA ALA A 320 -29.37 43.60 45.07
C ALA A 320 -28.76 42.94 46.32
N VAL A 321 -27.44 43.08 46.51
CA VAL A 321 -26.75 42.63 47.74
C VAL A 321 -27.27 43.40 48.95
N ALA A 322 -27.40 44.74 48.85
CA ALA A 322 -27.92 45.57 49.94
C ALA A 322 -29.38 45.24 50.31
N ARG A 323 -30.20 44.82 49.35
CA ARG A 323 -31.59 44.37 49.58
C ARG A 323 -31.72 42.91 50.03
N GLY A 324 -30.61 42.16 50.10
CA GLY A 324 -30.61 40.75 50.47
C GLY A 324 -31.17 39.81 49.39
N GLU A 325 -31.25 40.25 48.13
CA GLU A 325 -31.70 39.40 47.02
C GLU A 325 -30.66 38.34 46.60
N ILE A 326 -29.38 38.60 46.91
CA ILE A 326 -28.27 37.67 46.77
C ILE A 326 -27.20 37.99 47.82
N ALA A 327 -26.61 36.96 48.43
CA ALA A 327 -25.50 37.16 49.36
C ALA A 327 -24.21 37.52 48.61
N LEU A 328 -23.35 38.36 49.20
CA LEU A 328 -22.11 38.80 48.55
C LEU A 328 -21.18 37.61 48.24
N ASP A 329 -21.09 36.61 49.11
CA ASP A 329 -20.30 35.40 48.87
C ASP A 329 -20.90 34.54 47.73
N ALA A 330 -22.22 34.50 47.60
CA ALA A 330 -22.90 33.80 46.51
C ALA A 330 -22.66 34.47 45.15
N LEU A 331 -22.60 35.81 45.13
CA LEU A 331 -22.30 36.57 43.92
C LEU A 331 -20.86 36.36 43.43
N PHE A 332 -19.93 36.10 44.33
CA PHE A 332 -18.51 35.83 44.03
C PHE A 332 -18.16 34.34 44.08
N ASP A 333 -19.17 33.45 44.00
CA ASP A 333 -18.94 32.02 44.01
C ASP A 333 -18.14 31.58 42.78
N ALA A 334 -17.11 30.78 43.00
CA ALA A 334 -16.24 30.25 41.93
C ALA A 334 -16.40 28.73 41.77
N HIS A 335 -17.46 28.17 42.34
CA HIS A 335 -17.79 26.76 42.19
C HIS A 335 -18.78 26.55 41.05
N TYR A 336 -18.28 26.02 39.92
CA TYR A 336 -19.06 25.78 38.70
C TYR A 336 -19.45 24.30 38.61
N VAL A 337 -20.73 24.02 38.72
CA VAL A 337 -21.30 22.67 38.63
C VAL A 337 -21.68 22.39 37.17
N PRO A 338 -21.10 21.38 36.49
CA PRO A 338 -21.45 21.06 35.12
C PRO A 338 -22.91 20.60 35.00
N ILE A 339 -23.59 21.06 33.96
CA ILE A 339 -24.92 20.59 33.58
C ILE A 339 -24.73 19.29 32.78
N PRO A 340 -25.24 18.13 33.24
CA PRO A 340 -25.06 16.87 32.53
C PRO A 340 -25.69 16.89 31.13
N GLY A 341 -25.00 16.30 30.16
CA GLY A 341 -25.52 16.10 28.80
C GLY A 341 -25.47 17.31 27.87
N THR A 342 -24.81 18.41 28.27
CA THR A 342 -24.61 19.59 27.42
C THR A 342 -23.32 19.51 26.61
N ASP A 343 -23.37 19.89 25.33
CA ASP A 343 -22.22 19.99 24.42
C ASP A 343 -22.37 21.21 23.47
N PRO A 344 -21.54 22.27 23.59
CA PRO A 344 -20.46 22.44 24.56
C PRO A 344 -20.94 22.45 26.02
N GLN A 345 -20.06 22.02 26.94
CA GLN A 345 -20.36 21.93 28.37
C GLN A 345 -20.83 23.27 28.96
N GLN A 346 -22.01 23.26 29.60
CA GLN A 346 -22.54 24.38 30.37
C GLN A 346 -22.43 24.11 31.88
N PHE A 347 -22.45 25.17 32.69
CA PHE A 347 -22.26 25.13 34.13
C PHE A 347 -23.26 26.04 34.86
N MET A 348 -23.57 25.70 36.10
CA MET A 348 -24.31 26.54 37.06
C MET A 348 -23.40 26.94 38.22
N THR A 349 -23.66 28.10 38.80
CA THR A 349 -23.07 28.58 40.07
C THR A 349 -24.13 29.34 40.87
N ARG A 350 -23.85 29.70 42.12
CA ARG A 350 -24.84 30.27 43.06
C ARG A 350 -25.47 31.58 42.58
N PHE A 351 -24.83 32.32 41.67
CA PHE A 351 -25.38 33.55 41.11
C PHE A 351 -26.08 33.39 39.75
N THR A 352 -26.05 32.22 39.11
CA THR A 352 -26.55 32.06 37.73
C THR A 352 -28.03 32.44 37.60
N ASP A 353 -28.89 31.98 38.53
CA ASP A 353 -30.32 32.29 38.50
C ASP A 353 -30.60 33.77 38.79
N PHE A 354 -29.77 34.40 39.63
CA PHE A 354 -29.83 35.83 39.88
C PHE A 354 -29.50 36.62 38.61
N THR A 355 -28.39 36.31 37.96
CA THR A 355 -27.95 36.97 36.73
C THR A 355 -28.94 36.76 35.57
N ASP A 356 -29.55 35.56 35.46
CA ASP A 356 -30.56 35.26 34.44
C ASP A 356 -31.81 36.14 34.61
N ARG A 357 -32.17 36.48 35.85
CA ARG A 357 -33.30 37.34 36.15
C ARG A 357 -33.02 38.82 35.86
N VAL A 358 -31.82 39.30 36.20
CA VAL A 358 -31.57 40.75 36.28
C VAL A 358 -30.75 41.33 35.12
N LEU A 359 -29.83 40.56 34.54
CA LEU A 359 -28.96 41.06 33.46
C LEU A 359 -29.68 41.32 32.14
N PRO A 360 -30.71 40.56 31.70
CA PRO A 360 -31.36 40.81 30.42
C PRO A 360 -31.96 42.22 30.30
N ALA A 361 -32.45 42.80 31.40
CA ALA A 361 -33.02 44.15 31.40
C ALA A 361 -31.97 45.23 31.04
N ILE A 362 -30.68 44.95 31.28
CA ILE A 362 -29.58 45.87 30.98
C ILE A 362 -28.85 45.47 29.68
N GLN A 363 -28.62 44.18 29.45
CA GLN A 363 -27.83 43.68 28.31
C GLN A 363 -28.59 43.73 26.98
N GLU A 364 -29.91 43.50 26.99
CA GLU A 364 -30.70 43.41 25.76
C GLU A 364 -30.88 44.75 25.03
N PRO A 365 -31.18 45.87 25.72
CA PRO A 365 -31.29 47.18 25.06
C PRO A 365 -30.02 47.61 24.33
N VAL A 366 -28.84 47.13 24.78
CA VAL A 366 -27.54 47.47 24.18
C VAL A 366 -27.44 47.03 22.72
N LEU A 367 -28.10 45.93 22.33
CA LEU A 367 -28.13 45.46 20.95
C LEU A 367 -28.75 46.47 19.97
N GLY A 368 -29.60 47.39 20.47
CA GLY A 368 -30.25 48.42 19.66
C GLY A 368 -29.49 49.75 19.59
N ILE A 369 -28.37 49.89 20.32
CA ILE A 369 -27.64 51.17 20.41
C ILE A 369 -26.83 51.47 19.14
N ASP A 370 -26.23 50.44 18.55
CA ASP A 370 -25.42 50.53 17.34
C ASP A 370 -25.56 49.24 16.53
N ALA A 371 -25.81 49.35 15.23
CA ALA A 371 -26.07 48.21 14.35
C ALA A 371 -24.90 47.22 14.25
N ARG A 372 -23.68 47.65 14.59
CA ARG A 372 -22.49 46.79 14.63
C ARG A 372 -22.51 45.85 15.83
N ILE A 373 -23.26 46.15 16.89
CA ILE A 373 -23.25 45.35 18.12
C ILE A 373 -23.87 43.97 17.85
N VAL A 374 -23.04 42.94 17.97
CA VAL A 374 -23.45 41.55 17.83
C VAL A 374 -23.90 41.01 19.18
N TYR A 375 -23.19 41.31 20.26
CA TYR A 375 -23.56 40.91 21.62
C TYR A 375 -23.17 41.91 22.70
N CYS A 376 -23.85 41.82 23.84
CA CYS A 376 -23.52 42.44 25.11
C CYS A 376 -23.74 41.39 26.22
N ALA A 377 -22.68 41.00 26.91
CA ALA A 377 -22.76 39.95 27.92
C ALA A 377 -21.72 40.13 29.03
N SER A 378 -22.07 39.69 30.23
CA SER A 378 -21.21 39.79 31.41
C SER A 378 -20.49 38.47 31.66
N PHE A 379 -19.22 38.56 32.02
CA PHE A 379 -18.35 37.44 32.38
C PHE A 379 -17.83 37.67 33.78
N ASP A 380 -17.72 36.62 34.59
CA ASP A 380 -17.04 36.69 35.87
C ASP A 380 -15.51 36.58 35.72
N ARG A 381 -14.79 36.61 36.84
CA ARG A 381 -13.32 36.52 36.87
C ARG A 381 -12.73 35.19 36.40
N GLN A 382 -13.52 34.16 36.25
CA GLN A 382 -13.10 32.84 35.77
C GLN A 382 -13.48 32.64 34.30
N CYS A 383 -13.82 33.71 33.59
CA CYS A 383 -14.32 33.66 32.21
C CYS A 383 -15.64 32.88 32.06
N TYR A 384 -16.39 32.71 33.15
CA TYR A 384 -17.73 32.14 33.11
C TYR A 384 -18.71 33.22 32.69
N LEU A 385 -19.47 32.93 31.64
CA LEU A 385 -20.54 33.78 31.14
C LEU A 385 -21.88 33.19 31.61
N PRO A 386 -22.48 33.68 32.71
CA PRO A 386 -23.73 33.12 33.23
C PRO A 386 -24.90 33.33 32.27
N THR A 387 -25.11 34.59 31.86
CA THR A 387 -26.30 35.04 31.16
C THR A 387 -25.89 35.83 29.92
N HIS A 388 -26.21 35.29 28.74
CA HIS A 388 -25.99 35.99 27.48
C HIS A 388 -27.26 36.75 27.06
N ASN A 389 -27.16 37.54 25.98
CA ASN A 389 -28.33 37.93 25.21
C ASN A 389 -29.22 36.73 24.84
N ARG A 390 -30.54 36.96 24.75
CA ARG A 390 -31.56 35.93 24.49
C ARG A 390 -31.28 35.12 23.22
N LYS A 391 -30.85 35.79 22.15
CA LYS A 391 -30.53 35.16 20.85
C LYS A 391 -29.36 34.16 20.91
N PHE A 392 -28.54 34.21 21.98
CA PHE A 392 -27.43 33.29 22.22
C PHE A 392 -27.58 32.49 23.53
N SER A 393 -28.80 32.46 24.08
CA SER A 393 -29.15 31.71 25.29
C SER A 393 -30.23 30.68 25.01
N LEU A 394 -30.24 30.11 23.80
CA LEU A 394 -31.25 29.12 23.42
C LEU A 394 -30.99 27.77 24.12
N PRO A 395 -32.02 26.93 24.30
CA PRO A 395 -31.83 25.56 24.81
C PRO A 395 -30.98 24.74 23.84
N GLN A 396 -30.09 23.90 24.37
CA GLN A 396 -29.26 23.01 23.57
C GLN A 396 -30.06 21.93 22.83
N ARG A 397 -29.51 21.48 21.71
CA ARG A 397 -30.03 20.43 20.81
C ARG A 397 -28.97 19.34 20.62
N ALA A 398 -29.28 18.28 19.88
CA ALA A 398 -28.33 17.21 19.55
C ALA A 398 -27.24 17.62 18.53
N ASP A 399 -27.17 18.89 18.15
CA ASP A 399 -26.21 19.43 17.18
C ASP A 399 -25.22 20.36 17.89
N ALA A 400 -23.98 19.87 18.07
CA ALA A 400 -22.90 20.57 18.75
C ALA A 400 -22.50 21.88 18.04
N ALA A 401 -22.54 21.92 16.70
CA ALA A 401 -22.20 23.12 15.94
C ALA A 401 -23.28 24.20 16.12
N TRP A 402 -24.55 23.81 16.09
CA TRP A 402 -25.65 24.71 16.39
C TRP A 402 -25.59 25.24 17.83
N ASN A 403 -25.29 24.36 18.79
CA ASN A 403 -25.12 24.74 20.20
C ASN A 403 -23.95 25.71 20.39
N ALA A 404 -22.82 25.48 19.72
CA ALA A 404 -21.65 26.34 19.79
C ALA A 404 -21.99 27.78 19.36
N ALA A 405 -22.85 27.96 18.35
CA ALA A 405 -23.28 29.26 17.85
C ALA A 405 -24.40 29.91 18.69
N ASN A 406 -25.36 29.14 19.21
CA ASN A 406 -26.64 29.67 19.73
C ASN A 406 -26.87 29.46 21.25
N CYS A 407 -26.08 28.60 21.89
CA CYS A 407 -26.19 28.22 23.31
C CYS A 407 -24.91 28.66 24.04
N ARG A 408 -24.64 29.96 24.02
CA ARG A 408 -23.36 30.52 24.49
C ARG A 408 -23.36 30.87 25.97
N ASN A 409 -24.54 31.00 26.58
CA ASN A 409 -24.73 31.17 28.03
C ASN A 409 -24.20 29.98 28.82
N ARG A 410 -23.92 30.22 30.10
CA ARG A 410 -23.48 29.22 31.09
C ARG A 410 -22.18 28.50 30.71
N ARG A 411 -21.31 29.12 29.92
CA ARG A 411 -20.04 28.51 29.46
C ARG A 411 -18.84 29.22 30.05
N ILE A 412 -17.75 28.47 30.20
CA ILE A 412 -16.43 29.00 30.55
C ILE A 412 -15.61 29.10 29.26
N TYR A 413 -15.01 30.25 29.02
CA TYR A 413 -14.20 30.52 27.82
C TYR A 413 -12.71 30.54 28.15
N THR A 414 -11.88 29.94 27.31
CA THR A 414 -10.43 29.79 27.54
C THR A 414 -9.57 30.53 26.53
N ASP A 415 -10.18 31.23 25.57
CA ASP A 415 -9.47 32.01 24.57
C ASP A 415 -8.75 33.23 25.17
N ARG A 416 -7.77 33.78 24.42
CA ARG A 416 -6.99 34.94 24.85
C ARG A 416 -7.89 36.13 25.20
N THR A 417 -8.87 36.45 24.37
CA THR A 417 -9.74 37.62 24.55
C THR A 417 -10.55 37.51 25.84
N ALA A 418 -11.14 36.35 26.10
CA ALA A 418 -11.84 36.10 27.36
C ALA A 418 -10.91 36.28 28.58
N ARG A 419 -9.72 35.66 28.58
CA ARG A 419 -8.78 35.76 29.71
C ARG A 419 -8.26 37.17 29.93
N THR A 420 -7.88 37.87 28.86
CA THR A 420 -7.35 39.23 28.95
C THR A 420 -8.45 40.19 29.42
N SER A 421 -9.68 40.07 28.90
CA SER A 421 -10.83 40.88 29.32
C SER A 421 -11.13 40.75 30.82
N VAL A 422 -11.17 39.54 31.40
CA VAL A 422 -11.52 39.41 32.83
C VAL A 422 -10.38 39.81 33.78
N SER A 423 -9.13 39.83 33.31
CA SER A 423 -7.94 40.10 34.11
C SER A 423 -7.54 41.57 34.22
N HIS A 424 -7.99 42.44 33.31
CA HIS A 424 -7.60 43.84 33.33
C HIS A 424 -8.35 44.63 34.40
N THR A 425 -7.69 45.65 34.94
CA THR A 425 -8.26 46.62 35.90
C THR A 425 -8.48 48.01 35.28
N LYS A 426 -8.17 48.15 33.98
CA LYS A 426 -8.35 49.38 33.20
C LYS A 426 -9.83 49.78 33.11
N PRO A 427 -10.15 51.08 32.92
CA PRO A 427 -11.53 51.55 32.77
C PRO A 427 -12.30 50.87 31.61
N PHE A 428 -11.56 50.49 30.57
CA PHE A 428 -12.01 49.59 29.52
C PHE A 428 -10.80 48.91 28.87
N LEU A 429 -11.03 47.86 28.09
CA LEU A 429 -10.06 47.25 27.19
C LEU A 429 -10.74 46.98 25.84
N LEU A 430 -10.11 47.41 24.75
CA LEU A 430 -10.56 47.10 23.39
C LEU A 430 -9.63 46.07 22.77
N GLN A 431 -10.19 44.99 22.25
CA GLN A 431 -9.46 43.90 21.61
C GLN A 431 -10.07 43.60 20.24
N THR A 432 -9.22 43.25 19.27
CA THR A 432 -9.66 42.63 18.02
C THR A 432 -9.41 41.14 18.10
N TYR A 433 -10.38 40.32 17.70
CA TYR A 433 -10.25 38.87 17.77
C TYR A 433 -11.08 38.15 16.71
N ARG A 434 -10.71 36.90 16.42
CA ARG A 434 -11.47 35.98 15.58
C ARG A 434 -12.44 35.19 16.46
N ARG A 435 -13.73 35.42 16.29
CA ARG A 435 -14.78 34.68 16.99
C ARG A 435 -15.08 33.38 16.25
N ASP A 436 -14.95 32.26 16.95
CA ASP A 436 -15.37 30.95 16.45
C ASP A 436 -16.91 30.87 16.32
N MET A 437 -17.35 30.64 15.09
CA MET A 437 -18.75 30.50 14.69
C MET A 437 -19.17 29.02 14.53
N GLY A 438 -18.27 28.07 14.79
CA GLY A 438 -18.45 26.63 14.57
C GLY A 438 -17.96 26.18 13.18
N ASN A 439 -17.63 24.90 13.06
CA ASN A 439 -17.19 24.24 11.82
C ASN A 439 -15.98 24.92 11.13
N GLY A 440 -15.08 25.54 11.89
CA GLY A 440 -13.91 26.23 11.36
C GLY A 440 -14.19 27.60 10.73
N ASN A 441 -15.43 28.10 10.83
CA ASN A 441 -15.78 29.46 10.41
C ASN A 441 -15.44 30.46 11.52
N PHE A 442 -14.77 31.54 11.15
CA PHE A 442 -14.42 32.62 12.07
C PHE A 442 -14.99 33.95 11.59
N ALA A 443 -15.56 34.71 12.50
CA ALA A 443 -15.96 36.10 12.25
C ALA A 443 -14.95 37.03 12.92
N LEU A 444 -14.42 37.99 12.17
CA LEU A 444 -13.58 39.02 12.75
C LEU A 444 -14.46 40.01 13.52
N MET A 445 -14.07 40.29 14.77
CA MET A 445 -14.85 41.14 15.66
C MET A 445 -13.93 42.00 16.53
N LYS A 446 -14.48 43.12 16.98
CA LYS A 446 -13.94 43.87 18.11
C LYS A 446 -14.72 43.53 19.38
N ASP A 447 -14.03 43.51 20.50
CA ASP A 447 -14.56 43.30 21.85
C ASP A 447 -14.12 44.47 22.72
N VAL A 448 -15.09 45.24 23.21
CA VAL A 448 -14.82 46.22 24.26
C VAL A 448 -15.32 45.68 25.59
N SER A 449 -14.44 45.68 26.58
CA SER A 449 -14.72 45.17 27.91
C SER A 449 -14.55 46.27 28.97
N ALA A 450 -15.40 46.26 29.99
CA ALA A 450 -15.37 47.23 31.08
C ALA A 450 -15.63 46.52 32.44
N PRO A 451 -14.90 46.85 33.52
CA PRO A 451 -15.04 46.16 34.80
C PRO A 451 -16.41 46.34 35.45
N ILE A 452 -16.95 45.26 35.98
CA ILE A 452 -18.10 45.26 36.89
C ILE A 452 -17.55 45.11 38.30
N VAL A 453 -17.77 46.13 39.13
CA VAL A 453 -17.21 46.22 40.48
C VAL A 453 -18.34 46.24 41.50
N VAL A 454 -18.25 45.38 42.52
CA VAL A 454 -19.24 45.28 43.60
C VAL A 454 -18.50 45.30 44.92
N GLY A 455 -18.80 46.28 45.78
CA GLY A 455 -18.15 46.38 47.09
C GLY A 455 -16.63 46.58 47.00
N GLY A 456 -16.18 47.33 46.00
CA GLY A 456 -14.75 47.60 45.75
C GLY A 456 -13.96 46.43 45.14
N ARG A 457 -14.61 45.30 44.85
CA ARG A 457 -13.98 44.13 44.23
C ARG A 457 -14.54 43.93 42.83
N GLN A 458 -13.67 43.68 41.85
CA GLN A 458 -14.11 43.28 40.51
C GLN A 458 -14.82 41.92 40.61
N TRP A 459 -16.10 41.89 40.25
CA TRP A 459 -16.86 40.65 40.07
C TRP A 459 -16.50 39.99 38.74
N GLY A 460 -16.29 40.82 37.72
CA GLY A 460 -16.07 40.39 36.35
C GLY A 460 -15.98 41.58 35.41
N VAL A 461 -16.36 41.37 34.15
CA VAL A 461 -16.43 42.41 33.13
C VAL A 461 -17.72 42.31 32.33
N LEU A 462 -18.21 43.46 31.87
CA LEU A 462 -19.14 43.50 30.75
C LEU A 462 -18.33 43.48 29.46
N ARG A 463 -18.77 42.70 28.48
CA ARG A 463 -18.19 42.65 27.13
C ARG A 463 -19.24 43.02 26.09
N ILE A 464 -18.89 43.94 25.20
CA ILE A 464 -19.67 44.25 24.00
C ILE A 464 -18.84 43.83 22.79
N GLY A 465 -19.32 42.82 22.08
CA GLY A 465 -18.72 42.38 20.83
C GLY A 465 -19.46 42.95 19.63
N TYR A 466 -18.72 43.47 18.66
CA TYR A 466 -19.27 44.12 17.49
C TYR A 466 -18.50 43.77 16.21
N SER A 467 -19.22 43.77 15.08
CA SER A 467 -18.65 43.53 13.77
C SER A 467 -17.78 44.72 13.34
N VAL A 468 -16.67 44.40 12.68
CA VAL A 468 -15.76 45.37 12.04
C VAL A 468 -16.08 45.60 10.59
#